data_AF-A0A4Y2MYU9-F1
#
_entry.id   AF-A0A4Y2MYU9-F1
#
_cell.length_a   1.000
_cell.length_b   1.000
_cell.length_c   1.000
_cell.angle_alpha   90.00
_cell.angle_beta   90.00
_cell.angle_gamma   90.00
#
_symmetry.space_group_name_H-M   'P 1'
#
loop_
_entity.id
_entity.type
_entity.pdbx_description
1 polymer ?
#
loop_
_entity_poly.entity_id
_entity_poly.type
_entity_poly.pdbx_seq_one_letter_code
_entity_poly.pdbx_strand_id
1 'polypeptide(L)'
;MNNDKLKIFPPTPEAHKTIQNKITQDGMKSHTYELNDEKQTKVVVRGLSKDFDTTEIISHLQYQGFAPTLCHPIRNRQSNTNFNIFLVTLPKIPKSKEIYQVEFIGRMRVTIESLRKKQSPWQCYNFQEFFHHSRLCTRNPRCMKCAGPHRYREYPKSKDTPPKCLRCNDPHTANFTGCPKNPINRRTFPEAPENAWTDPSIIAKIKMPPTPAEEPNPSHVT
;
A
#
# COMPACT_ATOMS: atom_id res chain seq x y z
N MET A 1 -2.71 -24.62 -14.99
CA MET A 1 -2.58 -23.25 -14.43
C MET A 1 -1.65 -22.50 -15.36
N ASN A 2 -2.15 -21.58 -16.20
CA ASN A 2 -1.27 -20.87 -17.14
C ASN A 2 -0.26 -20.01 -16.38
N ASN A 3 1.01 -20.35 -16.56
CA ASN A 3 2.19 -19.67 -16.03
C ASN A 3 2.58 -18.44 -16.87
N ASP A 4 1.64 -17.82 -17.60
CA ASP A 4 1.89 -16.68 -18.50
C ASP A 4 2.07 -15.35 -17.73
N LYS A 5 2.84 -15.37 -16.64
CA LYS A 5 3.12 -14.21 -15.81
C LYS A 5 4.62 -14.02 -15.72
N LEU A 6 5.12 -13.01 -16.43
CA LEU A 6 6.49 -12.53 -16.25
C LEU A 6 6.57 -11.69 -14.96
N LYS A 7 7.54 -12.00 -14.10
CA LYS A 7 7.91 -11.19 -12.95
C LYS A 7 9.30 -10.61 -13.19
N ILE A 8 9.44 -9.31 -12.98
CA ILE A 8 10.68 -8.59 -13.17
C ILE A 8 11.08 -8.01 -11.82
N PHE A 9 12.34 -8.15 -11.45
CA PHE A 9 12.94 -7.57 -10.24
C PHE A 9 13.98 -6.55 -10.65
N PRO A 10 13.59 -5.26 -10.83
CA PRO A 10 14.54 -4.23 -11.20
C PRO A 10 15.59 -4.04 -10.09
N PRO A 11 16.88 -3.89 -10.43
CA PRO A 11 17.94 -3.71 -9.43
C PRO A 11 17.91 -2.33 -8.78
N THR A 12 17.40 -1.31 -9.48
CA THR A 12 17.36 0.08 -8.99
C THR A 12 15.96 0.70 -9.12
N PRO A 13 15.63 1.73 -8.31
CA PRO A 13 14.40 2.52 -8.46
C PRO A 13 14.23 3.14 -9.85
N GLU A 14 15.32 3.57 -10.46
CA GLU A 14 15.34 4.18 -11.79
C GLU A 14 15.00 3.15 -12.87
N ALA A 15 15.59 1.95 -12.78
CA ALA A 15 15.27 0.84 -13.67
C ALA A 15 13.80 0.44 -13.55
N HIS A 16 13.27 0.40 -12.32
CA HIS A 16 11.85 0.14 -12.06
C HIS A 16 10.95 1.17 -12.76
N LYS A 17 11.24 2.46 -12.61
CA LYS A 17 10.49 3.55 -13.25
C LYS A 17 10.54 3.44 -14.77
N THR A 18 11.71 3.21 -15.34
CA THR A 18 11.89 3.04 -16.80
C THR A 18 11.08 1.85 -17.35
N ILE A 19 11.16 0.69 -16.68
CA ILE A 19 10.39 -0.50 -17.06
C ILE A 19 8.88 -0.23 -16.95
N GLN A 20 8.44 0.38 -15.84
CA GLN A 20 7.02 0.68 -15.62
C GLN A 20 6.47 1.66 -16.66
N ASN A 21 7.25 2.68 -17.03
CA ASN A 21 6.90 3.63 -18.08
C ASN A 21 6.75 2.95 -19.43
N LYS A 22 7.70 2.08 -19.79
CA LYS A 22 7.66 1.33 -21.06
C LYS A 22 6.45 0.39 -21.14
N ILE A 23 6.19 -0.36 -20.06
CA ILE A 23 5.00 -1.22 -19.93
C ILE A 23 3.71 -0.43 -20.12
N THR A 24 3.64 0.77 -19.52
CA THR A 24 2.46 1.63 -19.60
C THR A 24 2.29 2.21 -21.00
N GLN A 25 3.39 2.64 -21.64
CA GLN A 25 3.41 3.17 -23.01
C GLN A 25 2.94 2.12 -24.03
N ASP A 26 3.38 0.87 -23.87
CA ASP A 26 3.02 -0.23 -24.76
C ASP A 26 1.62 -0.79 -24.45
N GLY A 27 0.87 -0.20 -23.50
CA GLY A 27 -0.49 -0.61 -23.14
C GLY A 27 -0.57 -1.99 -22.47
N MET A 28 0.55 -2.48 -21.93
CA MET A 28 0.62 -3.81 -21.33
C MET A 28 -0.08 -3.87 -19.97
N LYS A 29 -0.74 -5.00 -19.71
CA LYS A 29 -1.45 -5.26 -18.45
C LYS A 29 -0.48 -5.67 -17.36
N SER A 30 -0.26 -4.82 -16.39
CA SER A 30 0.68 -5.04 -15.30
C SER A 30 0.12 -4.59 -13.96
N HIS A 31 0.86 -4.92 -12.91
CA HIS A 31 0.73 -4.25 -11.63
C HIS A 31 2.12 -4.16 -11.01
N THR A 32 2.32 -3.15 -10.18
CA THR A 32 3.59 -2.93 -9.48
C THR A 32 3.34 -2.45 -8.04
N TYR A 33 4.41 -2.21 -7.32
CA TYR A 33 4.41 -1.80 -5.93
C TYR A 33 5.04 -0.41 -5.78
N GLU A 34 4.57 0.32 -4.77
CA GLU A 34 5.08 1.64 -4.41
C GLU A 34 6.53 1.51 -3.92
N LEU A 35 7.42 2.31 -4.52
CA LEU A 35 8.84 2.29 -4.20
C LEU A 35 9.10 2.90 -2.82
N ASN A 36 10.28 2.65 -2.25
CA ASN A 36 10.58 3.09 -0.89
C ASN A 36 10.74 4.62 -0.76
N ASP A 37 11.24 5.27 -1.81
CA ASP A 37 11.37 6.72 -1.96
C ASP A 37 10.00 7.42 -2.13
N GLU A 38 9.02 6.73 -2.72
CA GLU A 38 7.65 7.22 -2.88
C GLU A 38 6.81 7.09 -1.60
N LYS A 39 7.23 6.23 -0.65
CA LYS A 39 6.49 6.00 0.59
C LYS A 39 6.45 7.26 1.45
N GLN A 40 5.30 7.45 2.10
CA GLN A 40 5.05 8.56 2.99
C GLN A 40 4.91 8.10 4.44
N THR A 41 5.35 8.94 5.37
CA THR A 41 5.10 8.79 6.80
C THR A 41 3.74 9.41 7.10
N LYS A 42 2.81 8.62 7.63
CA LYS A 42 1.46 9.08 7.99
C LYS A 42 1.30 9.03 9.49
N VAL A 43 1.03 10.18 10.08
CA VAL A 43 0.84 10.35 11.52
C VAL A 43 -0.51 10.96 11.83
N VAL A 44 -0.96 10.71 13.05
CA VAL A 44 -2.24 11.15 13.57
C VAL A 44 -1.96 12.11 14.72
N VAL A 45 -2.46 13.34 14.62
CA VAL A 45 -2.35 14.36 15.65
C VAL A 45 -3.63 14.40 16.46
N ARG A 46 -3.51 14.28 17.77
CA ARG A 46 -4.59 14.35 18.77
C ARG A 46 -4.38 15.52 19.71
N GLY A 47 -5.43 15.94 20.41
CA GLY A 47 -5.39 17.04 21.39
C GLY A 47 -5.79 18.40 20.84
N LEU A 48 -6.15 18.46 19.55
CA LEU A 48 -6.66 19.66 18.90
C LEU A 48 -8.20 19.62 18.80
N SER A 49 -8.85 20.78 18.74
CA SER A 49 -10.30 20.88 18.50
C SER A 49 -10.66 20.33 17.12
N LYS A 50 -11.90 19.83 16.94
CA LYS A 50 -12.40 19.31 15.66
C LYS A 50 -12.41 20.35 14.52
N ASP A 51 -12.44 21.63 14.88
CA ASP A 51 -12.50 22.78 13.97
C ASP A 51 -11.16 23.54 13.92
N PHE A 52 -10.09 22.95 14.46
CA PHE A 52 -8.75 23.55 14.43
C PHE A 52 -8.24 23.70 13.00
N ASP A 53 -7.61 24.83 12.69
CA ASP A 53 -7.15 25.11 11.33
C ASP A 53 -5.94 24.22 10.96
N THR A 54 -6.11 23.46 9.89
CA THR A 54 -5.06 22.63 9.31
C THR A 54 -3.87 23.45 8.81
N THR A 55 -4.07 24.72 8.42
CA THR A 55 -2.96 25.57 7.96
C THR A 55 -2.03 25.96 9.11
N GLU A 56 -2.55 26.14 10.33
CA GLU A 56 -1.74 26.37 11.52
C GLU A 56 -0.91 25.14 11.88
N ILE A 57 -1.49 23.93 11.78
CA ILE A 57 -0.75 22.67 11.95
C ILE A 57 0.41 22.60 10.96
N ILE A 58 0.14 22.84 9.68
CA ILE A 58 1.15 22.80 8.62
C ILE A 58 2.26 23.82 8.90
N SER A 59 1.90 25.08 9.18
CA SER A 59 2.85 26.17 9.38
C SER A 59 3.73 25.93 10.61
N HIS A 60 3.15 25.44 11.70
CA HIS A 60 3.90 25.12 12.92
C HIS A 60 4.91 23.99 12.67
N LEU A 61 4.50 22.93 11.97
CA LEU A 61 5.39 21.83 11.62
C LEU A 61 6.50 22.28 10.64
N GLN A 62 6.18 23.16 9.69
CA GLN A 62 7.16 23.77 8.79
C GLN A 62 8.20 24.60 9.54
N TYR A 63 7.77 25.40 10.51
CA TYR A 63 8.67 26.18 11.38
C TYR A 63 9.63 25.30 12.19
N GLN A 64 9.20 24.10 12.60
CA GLN A 64 10.06 23.11 13.26
C GLN A 64 10.96 22.31 12.29
N GLY A 65 10.95 22.66 10.99
CA GLY A 65 11.79 22.04 9.97
C GLY A 65 11.23 20.75 9.37
N PHE A 66 9.94 20.47 9.55
CA PHE A 66 9.26 19.36 8.85
C PHE A 66 8.69 19.83 7.50
N ALA A 67 8.51 18.89 6.57
CA ALA A 67 7.91 19.15 5.26
C ALA A 67 6.56 18.41 5.09
N PRO A 68 5.49 18.80 5.81
CA PRO A 68 4.19 18.15 5.65
C PRO A 68 3.65 18.36 4.22
N THR A 69 3.20 17.27 3.59
CA THR A 69 2.64 17.27 2.24
C THR A 69 1.12 17.43 2.24
N LEU A 70 0.44 16.89 3.27
CA LEU A 70 -1.01 16.94 3.40
C LEU A 70 -1.42 16.92 4.87
N CYS A 71 -2.40 17.75 5.24
CA CYS A 71 -3.05 17.72 6.54
C CYS A 71 -4.58 17.84 6.35
N HIS A 72 -5.35 16.98 7.03
CA HIS A 72 -6.81 17.09 7.05
C HIS A 72 -7.41 16.41 8.28
N PRO A 73 -8.58 16.86 8.77
CA PRO A 73 -9.29 16.18 9.84
C PRO A 73 -9.82 14.82 9.37
N ILE A 74 -9.80 13.82 10.26
CA ILE A 74 -10.41 12.52 10.00
C ILE A 74 -11.92 12.65 10.19
N ARG A 75 -12.70 12.24 9.17
CA ARG A 75 -14.17 12.30 9.20
C ARG A 75 -14.81 11.01 9.70
N ASN A 76 -15.84 11.16 10.52
CA ASN A 76 -16.79 10.10 10.80
C ASN A 76 -17.69 9.90 9.59
N ARG A 77 -17.66 8.69 9.00
CA ARG A 77 -18.42 8.37 7.80
C ARG A 77 -19.93 8.29 8.04
N GLN A 78 -20.38 8.00 9.26
CA GLN A 78 -21.81 7.87 9.57
C GLN A 78 -22.47 9.24 9.80
N SER A 79 -21.87 10.07 10.66
CA SER A 79 -22.39 11.41 10.98
C SER A 79 -21.95 12.51 10.01
N ASN A 80 -20.97 12.22 9.13
CA ASN A 80 -20.34 13.20 8.24
C ASN A 80 -19.68 14.39 8.98
N THR A 81 -19.33 14.21 10.25
CA THR A 81 -18.65 15.20 11.09
C THR A 81 -17.17 14.86 11.27
N ASN A 82 -16.34 15.85 11.60
CA ASN A 82 -14.92 15.65 11.90
C ASN A 82 -14.74 15.05 13.31
N PHE A 83 -13.76 14.16 13.47
CA PHE A 83 -13.18 13.84 14.77
C PHE A 83 -12.22 14.96 15.18
N ASN A 84 -11.88 15.01 16.47
CA ASN A 84 -10.81 15.84 17.04
C ASN A 84 -9.41 15.27 16.75
N ILE A 85 -9.22 14.76 15.53
CA ILE A 85 -8.06 13.98 15.12
C ILE A 85 -7.70 14.38 13.69
N PHE A 86 -6.43 14.68 13.47
CA PHE A 86 -5.90 15.16 12.19
C PHE A 86 -4.92 14.15 11.60
N LEU A 87 -5.05 13.84 10.32
CA LEU A 87 -4.11 13.02 9.57
C LEU A 87 -3.10 13.94 8.88
N VAL A 88 -1.82 13.80 9.25
CA VAL A 88 -0.70 14.51 8.64
C VAL A 88 0.15 13.51 7.86
N THR A 89 0.49 13.87 6.62
CA THR A 89 1.34 13.09 5.73
C THR A 89 2.65 13.83 5.50
N LEU A 90 3.77 13.16 5.73
CA LEU A 90 5.13 13.67 5.54
C LEU A 90 5.89 12.77 4.56
N PRO A 91 6.92 13.28 3.88
CA PRO A 91 7.85 12.44 3.14
C PRO A 91 8.58 11.49 4.10
N LYS A 92 9.01 10.32 3.60
CA LYS A 92 9.74 9.36 4.43
C LYS A 92 11.24 9.67 4.46
N ILE A 93 11.59 10.80 5.10
CA ILE A 93 12.97 11.24 5.33
C ILE A 93 13.38 11.07 6.80
N PRO A 94 14.69 11.07 7.13
CA PRO A 94 15.17 10.95 8.50
C PRO A 94 14.52 11.97 9.45
N LYS A 95 14.42 13.24 9.03
CA LYS A 95 13.79 14.31 9.81
C LYS A 95 12.35 13.98 10.19
N SER A 96 11.57 13.35 9.30
CA SER A 96 10.17 13.00 9.58
C SER A 96 10.01 11.91 10.63
N LYS A 97 11.08 11.22 11.06
CA LYS A 97 11.02 10.30 12.21
C LYS A 97 10.97 11.05 13.54
N GLU A 98 11.48 12.27 13.60
CA GLU A 98 11.46 13.11 14.81
C GLU A 98 10.06 13.67 15.10
N ILE A 99 9.11 13.55 14.17
CA ILE A 99 7.74 14.07 14.32
C ILE A 99 7.04 13.55 15.59
N TYR A 100 7.39 12.34 16.07
CA TYR A 100 6.78 11.76 17.27
C TYR A 100 7.22 12.44 18.57
N GLN A 101 8.24 13.30 18.51
CA GLN A 101 8.73 14.08 19.65
C GLN A 101 8.03 15.43 19.80
N VAL A 102 7.15 15.80 18.85
CA VAL A 102 6.39 17.05 18.92
C VAL A 102 5.29 16.93 19.96
N GLU A 103 5.40 17.73 21.02
CA GLU A 103 4.45 17.74 22.14
C GLU A 103 3.45 18.91 22.07
N PHE A 104 3.76 19.94 21.30
CA PHE A 104 2.96 21.16 21.20
C PHE A 104 2.79 21.59 19.75
N ILE A 105 1.59 22.10 19.45
CA ILE A 105 1.30 22.86 18.24
C ILE A 105 0.70 24.18 18.70
N GLY A 106 1.40 25.29 18.40
CA GLY A 106 1.08 26.58 19.00
C GLY A 106 1.20 26.52 20.54
N ARG A 107 0.11 26.82 21.25
CA ARG A 107 0.03 26.72 22.73
C ARG A 107 -0.69 25.46 23.22
N MET A 108 -1.07 24.57 22.31
CA MET A 108 -1.87 23.40 22.63
C MET A 108 -1.02 22.16 22.72
N ARG A 109 -1.22 21.38 23.78
CA ARG A 109 -0.55 20.08 23.95
C ARG A 109 -1.17 19.05 23.01
N VAL A 110 -0.33 18.32 22.28
CA VAL A 110 -0.75 17.31 21.32
C VAL A 110 -0.07 15.97 21.58
N THR A 111 -0.66 14.92 21.01
CA THR A 111 -0.02 13.60 20.92
C THR A 111 0.04 13.19 19.46
N ILE A 112 1.23 12.82 18.99
CA ILE A 112 1.45 12.35 17.64
C ILE A 112 1.64 10.83 17.65
N GLU A 113 0.74 10.13 16.96
CA GLU A 113 0.74 8.67 16.85
C GLU A 113 0.98 8.24 15.39
N SER A 114 1.51 7.04 15.19
CA SER A 114 1.53 6.46 13.85
C SER A 114 0.11 6.12 13.39
N LEU A 115 -0.20 6.36 12.11
CA LEU A 115 -1.47 5.90 11.54
C LEU A 115 -1.54 4.36 11.64
N ARG A 116 -2.54 3.87 12.38
CA ARG A 116 -2.73 2.42 12.58
C ARG A 116 -2.92 1.72 11.24
N LYS A 117 -2.03 0.76 10.96
CA LYS A 117 -2.13 -0.10 9.77
C LYS A 117 -3.31 -1.03 9.91
N LYS A 118 -4.05 -1.20 8.81
CA LYS A 118 -5.09 -2.23 8.72
C LYS A 118 -4.42 -3.60 8.63
N GLN A 119 -4.88 -4.57 9.43
CA GLN A 119 -4.35 -5.93 9.43
C GLN A 119 -4.69 -6.70 8.13
N SER A 120 -5.73 -6.29 7.41
CA SER A 120 -6.07 -6.90 6.13
C SER A 120 -5.11 -6.42 5.03
N PRO A 121 -4.61 -7.31 4.15
CA PRO A 121 -3.88 -6.89 2.97
C PRO A 121 -4.76 -5.99 2.10
N TRP A 122 -4.12 -5.06 1.39
CA TRP A 122 -4.81 -4.17 0.47
C TRP A 122 -5.45 -4.95 -0.68
N GLN A 123 -6.70 -4.63 -0.99
CA GLN A 123 -7.40 -5.15 -2.16
C GLN A 123 -7.35 -4.11 -3.27
N CYS A 124 -6.87 -4.50 -4.45
CA CYS A 124 -6.94 -3.70 -5.65
C CYS A 124 -8.39 -3.62 -6.12
N TYR A 125 -9.03 -2.47 -6.03
CA TYR A 125 -10.38 -2.25 -6.55
C TYR A 125 -10.47 -2.22 -8.08
N ASN A 126 -9.34 -2.21 -8.80
CA ASN A 126 -9.34 -2.36 -10.25
C ASN A 126 -9.53 -3.85 -10.62
N PHE A 127 -8.64 -4.74 -10.17
CA PHE A 127 -8.64 -6.16 -10.53
C PHE A 127 -9.24 -7.12 -9.49
N GLN A 128 -9.56 -6.61 -8.29
CA GLN A 128 -10.02 -7.34 -7.09
C GLN A 128 -9.02 -8.33 -6.48
N GLU A 129 -7.75 -8.36 -6.91
CA GLU A 129 -6.67 -9.13 -6.27
C GLU A 129 -6.12 -8.41 -5.02
N PHE A 130 -5.42 -9.14 -4.14
CA PHE A 130 -4.78 -8.55 -2.95
C PHE A 130 -3.32 -8.16 -3.20
N PHE A 131 -2.73 -7.47 -2.22
CA PHE A 131 -1.31 -7.13 -2.07
C PHE A 131 -0.81 -5.98 -2.95
N HIS A 132 -1.64 -5.36 -3.79
CA HIS A 132 -1.26 -4.16 -4.54
C HIS A 132 -2.38 -3.12 -4.57
N HIS A 133 -2.01 -1.86 -4.82
CA HIS A 133 -2.95 -0.76 -4.89
C HIS A 133 -3.52 -0.61 -6.30
N SER A 134 -4.80 -0.22 -6.43
CA SER A 134 -5.43 0.02 -7.74
C SER A 134 -4.72 1.06 -8.61
N ARG A 135 -4.00 1.99 -7.96
CA ARG A 135 -3.24 3.07 -8.62
C ARG A 135 -2.08 2.53 -9.44
N LEU A 136 -1.52 1.40 -9.02
CA LEU A 136 -0.36 0.76 -9.65
C LEU A 136 -0.78 -0.50 -10.41
N CYS A 137 -2.00 -0.52 -10.96
CA CYS A 137 -2.60 -1.67 -11.63
C CYS A 137 -3.22 -1.24 -12.95
N THR A 138 -2.63 -1.64 -14.07
CA THR A 138 -3.12 -1.37 -15.43
C THR A 138 -3.93 -2.53 -16.00
N ARG A 139 -4.23 -3.55 -15.21
CA ARG A 139 -5.05 -4.70 -15.64
C ARG A 139 -6.49 -4.30 -15.94
N ASN A 140 -7.16 -5.13 -16.73
CA ASN A 140 -8.59 -4.96 -17.04
C ASN A 140 -9.44 -4.96 -15.76
N PRO A 141 -10.39 -4.03 -15.62
CA PRO A 141 -11.19 -3.94 -14.42
C PRO A 141 -12.05 -5.20 -14.21
N ARG A 142 -12.25 -5.55 -12.94
CA ARG A 142 -13.14 -6.62 -12.48
C ARG A 142 -14.09 -6.07 -11.43
N CYS A 143 -15.38 -6.32 -11.62
CA CYS A 143 -16.39 -5.82 -10.71
C CYS A 143 -16.36 -6.58 -9.37
N MET A 144 -16.30 -5.83 -8.27
CA MET A 144 -16.31 -6.39 -6.91
C MET A 144 -17.60 -7.15 -6.57
N LYS A 145 -18.73 -6.80 -7.22
CA LYS A 145 -20.03 -7.42 -6.97
C LYS A 145 -20.30 -8.63 -7.83
N CYS A 146 -20.07 -8.58 -9.15
CA CYS A 146 -20.48 -9.63 -10.08
C CYS A 146 -19.33 -10.31 -10.83
N ALA A 147 -18.07 -9.94 -10.55
CA ALA A 147 -16.89 -10.42 -11.27
C ALA A 147 -16.85 -10.10 -12.78
N GLY A 148 -17.73 -9.22 -13.29
CA GLY A 148 -17.77 -8.80 -14.70
C GLY A 148 -16.60 -7.89 -15.11
N PRO A 149 -16.36 -7.70 -16.43
CA PRO A 149 -15.23 -6.95 -16.98
C PRO A 149 -15.47 -5.42 -16.99
N HIS A 150 -15.87 -4.86 -15.86
CA HIS A 150 -16.17 -3.43 -15.69
C HIS A 150 -15.83 -2.97 -14.26
N ARG A 151 -15.76 -1.66 -14.04
CA ARG A 151 -15.52 -1.10 -12.70
C ARG A 151 -16.79 -1.15 -11.87
N TYR A 152 -16.67 -1.26 -10.54
CA TYR A 152 -17.83 -1.24 -9.65
C TYR A 152 -18.75 -0.01 -9.84
N ARG A 153 -18.21 1.14 -10.24
CA ARG A 153 -19.00 2.36 -10.50
C ARG A 153 -19.90 2.26 -11.73
N GLU A 154 -19.52 1.43 -12.69
CA GLU A 154 -20.27 1.15 -13.92
C GLU A 154 -21.28 0.00 -13.73
N TYR A 155 -21.31 -0.61 -12.54
CA TYR A 155 -22.22 -1.71 -12.25
C TYR A 155 -23.68 -1.24 -12.32
N PRO A 156 -24.53 -1.87 -13.17
CA PRO A 156 -25.96 -1.60 -13.18
C PRO A 156 -26.54 -1.86 -11.80
N LYS A 157 -27.21 -0.88 -11.20
CA LYS A 157 -27.78 -0.99 -9.84
C LYS A 157 -29.05 -1.87 -9.81
N SER A 158 -29.14 -2.94 -10.60
CA SER A 158 -30.23 -3.91 -10.46
C SER A 158 -30.10 -4.57 -9.09
N LYS A 159 -31.19 -4.57 -8.31
CA LYS A 159 -31.22 -5.13 -6.96
C LYS A 159 -31.25 -6.65 -6.95
N ASP A 160 -31.56 -7.27 -8.10
CA ASP A 160 -31.95 -8.67 -8.18
C ASP A 160 -30.82 -9.62 -8.56
N THR A 161 -29.64 -9.12 -8.94
CA THR A 161 -28.51 -9.99 -9.27
C THR A 161 -27.73 -10.31 -7.99
N PRO A 162 -27.69 -11.58 -7.53
CA PRO A 162 -26.90 -11.95 -6.37
C PRO A 162 -25.42 -11.66 -6.63
N PRO A 163 -24.67 -11.16 -5.63
CA PRO A 163 -23.24 -10.93 -5.80
C PRO A 163 -22.53 -12.25 -6.07
N LYS A 164 -21.47 -12.21 -6.86
CA LYS A 164 -20.59 -13.35 -7.16
C LYS A 164 -19.16 -12.99 -6.80
N CYS A 165 -18.57 -13.76 -5.90
CA CYS A 165 -17.20 -13.54 -5.49
C CYS A 165 -16.22 -13.94 -6.59
N LEU A 166 -15.32 -13.05 -7.01
CA LEU A 166 -14.34 -13.33 -8.06
C LEU A 166 -13.42 -14.54 -7.75
N ARG A 167 -13.27 -14.91 -6.48
CA ARG A 167 -12.28 -15.91 -6.03
C ARG A 167 -12.88 -17.30 -5.82
N CYS A 168 -13.97 -17.35 -5.05
CA CYS A 168 -14.64 -18.60 -4.69
C CYS A 168 -15.90 -18.87 -5.51
N ASN A 169 -16.42 -17.87 -6.23
CA ASN A 169 -17.69 -17.92 -6.96
C ASN A 169 -18.95 -18.03 -6.10
N ASP A 170 -18.82 -17.98 -4.77
CA ASP A 170 -19.93 -17.99 -3.82
C ASP A 170 -20.75 -16.69 -3.82
N PRO A 171 -21.98 -16.70 -3.28
CA PRO A 171 -22.91 -15.57 -3.31
C PRO A 171 -22.56 -14.46 -2.32
N HIS A 172 -21.38 -13.85 -2.46
CA HIS A 172 -20.94 -12.70 -1.69
C HIS A 172 -19.99 -11.81 -2.52
N THR A 173 -19.78 -10.56 -2.08
CA THR A 173 -18.88 -9.63 -2.77
C THR A 173 -17.41 -9.99 -2.57
N ALA A 174 -16.54 -9.64 -3.54
CA ALA A 174 -15.12 -9.99 -3.48
C ALA A 174 -14.34 -9.42 -2.28
N ASN A 175 -14.88 -8.40 -1.60
CA ASN A 175 -14.32 -7.77 -0.40
C ASN A 175 -14.85 -8.37 0.92
N PHE A 176 -15.72 -9.39 0.85
CA PHE A 176 -16.25 -10.04 2.04
C PHE A 176 -15.13 -10.68 2.86
N THR A 177 -14.99 -10.26 4.12
CA THR A 177 -13.92 -10.73 5.00
C THR A 177 -14.08 -12.19 5.38
N GLY A 178 -15.30 -12.73 5.41
CA GLY A 178 -15.57 -14.15 5.69
C GLY A 178 -15.34 -15.09 4.50
N CYS A 179 -14.88 -14.61 3.34
CA CYS A 179 -14.63 -15.47 2.18
C CYS A 179 -13.52 -16.50 2.50
N PRO A 180 -13.71 -17.80 2.25
CA PRO A 180 -12.69 -18.83 2.53
C PRO A 180 -11.40 -18.63 1.72
N LYS A 181 -11.50 -17.99 0.54
CA LYS A 181 -10.35 -17.64 -0.31
C LYS A 181 -9.80 -16.22 -0.06
N ASN A 182 -10.19 -15.58 1.04
CA ASN A 182 -9.55 -14.35 1.50
C ASN A 182 -8.18 -14.69 2.12
N PRO A 183 -7.07 -14.03 1.74
CA PRO A 183 -5.75 -14.26 2.33
C PRO A 183 -5.71 -14.08 3.84
N ILE A 184 -6.60 -13.27 4.43
CA ILE A 184 -6.71 -13.13 5.90
C ILE A 184 -7.13 -14.46 6.55
N ASN A 185 -7.95 -15.25 5.87
CA ASN A 185 -8.46 -16.52 6.36
C ASN A 185 -7.59 -17.70 5.92
N ARG A 186 -6.63 -17.49 5.02
CA ARG A 186 -5.59 -18.48 4.70
C ARG A 186 -4.57 -18.50 5.84
N ARG A 187 -4.91 -19.20 6.91
CA ARG A 187 -4.11 -19.32 8.13
C ARG A 187 -2.92 -20.29 8.01
N THR A 188 -2.78 -21.01 6.92
CA THR A 188 -1.70 -21.98 6.78
C THR A 188 -0.82 -21.59 5.60
N PHE A 189 0.41 -21.18 5.91
CA PHE A 189 1.50 -21.60 5.04
C PHE A 189 1.40 -23.13 4.95
N PRO A 190 1.53 -23.74 3.76
CA PRO A 190 1.69 -25.19 3.71
C PRO A 190 2.82 -25.54 4.68
N GLU A 191 2.62 -26.57 5.51
CA GLU A 191 3.70 -27.09 6.34
C GLU A 191 4.89 -27.32 5.41
N ALA A 192 6.06 -26.85 5.85
CA ALA A 192 7.28 -27.11 5.11
C ALA A 192 7.35 -28.63 4.91
N PRO A 193 7.53 -29.14 3.67
CA PRO A 193 7.67 -30.57 3.46
C PRO A 193 8.77 -31.09 4.40
N GLU A 194 8.64 -32.30 4.94
CA GLU A 194 9.56 -32.85 5.96
C GLU A 194 11.05 -32.73 5.59
N ASN A 195 11.34 -32.67 4.28
CA ASN A 195 12.68 -32.59 3.72
C ASN A 195 13.10 -31.18 3.27
N ALA A 196 12.34 -30.13 3.59
CA ALA A 196 12.63 -28.75 3.16
C ALA A 196 14.01 -28.24 3.63
N TRP A 197 14.53 -28.82 4.72
CA TRP A 197 15.78 -28.43 5.36
C TRP A 197 16.86 -29.51 5.30
N THR A 198 16.61 -30.64 4.63
CA THR A 198 17.59 -31.74 4.52
C THR A 198 18.40 -31.71 3.24
N ASP A 199 18.06 -30.86 2.27
CA ASP A 199 18.86 -30.66 1.05
C ASP A 199 20.16 -29.87 1.38
N PRO A 200 21.34 -30.52 1.32
CA PRO A 200 22.62 -29.87 1.60
C PRO A 200 22.88 -28.66 0.69
N SER A 201 22.33 -28.68 -0.52
CA SER A 201 22.45 -27.63 -1.54
C SER A 201 21.70 -26.35 -1.13
N ILE A 202 20.57 -26.49 -0.43
CA ILE A 202 19.80 -25.35 0.09
C ILE A 202 20.46 -24.78 1.34
N ILE A 203 20.95 -25.63 2.24
CA ILE A 203 21.69 -25.20 3.44
C ILE A 203 22.96 -24.41 3.04
N ALA A 204 23.68 -24.89 2.01
CA ALA A 204 24.87 -24.21 1.50
C ALA A 204 24.53 -22.79 1.02
N LYS A 205 23.42 -22.60 0.27
CA LYS A 205 22.97 -21.28 -0.22
C LYS A 205 22.52 -20.33 0.91
N ILE A 206 21.91 -20.85 1.98
CA ILE A 206 21.47 -20.04 3.12
C ILE A 206 22.65 -19.55 3.96
N LYS A 207 23.71 -20.36 4.07
CA LYS A 207 24.92 -20.02 4.85
C LYS A 207 25.89 -19.11 4.10
N MET A 208 25.65 -18.81 2.81
CA MET A 208 26.50 -17.87 2.09
C MET A 208 26.33 -16.46 2.67
N PRO A 209 27.41 -15.75 2.98
CA PRO A 209 27.33 -14.34 3.35
C PRO A 209 26.69 -13.55 2.19
N PRO A 210 25.89 -12.52 2.48
CA PRO A 210 25.31 -11.69 1.43
C PRO A 210 26.43 -11.12 0.57
N THR A 211 26.31 -11.29 -0.75
CA THR A 211 27.26 -10.74 -1.71
C THR A 211 27.32 -9.22 -1.51
N PRO A 212 28.52 -8.63 -1.27
CA PRO A 212 28.65 -7.18 -1.21
C PRO A 212 28.11 -6.58 -2.51
N ALA A 213 27.34 -5.50 -2.39
CA ALA A 213 26.91 -4.74 -3.56
C ALA A 213 28.17 -4.20 -4.26
N GLU A 214 28.40 -4.66 -5.49
CA GLU A 214 29.49 -4.18 -6.32
C GLU A 214 29.19 -2.73 -6.72
N GLU A 215 29.98 -1.78 -6.22
CA GLU A 215 29.88 -0.38 -6.62
C GLU A 215 30.19 -0.26 -8.12
N PRO A 216 29.40 0.50 -8.90
CA PRO A 216 29.69 0.68 -10.31
C PRO A 216 31.00 1.45 -10.48
N ASN A 217 31.99 0.76 -11.02
CA ASN A 217 33.32 1.27 -11.32
C ASN A 217 33.23 2.40 -12.38
N PRO A 218 33.66 3.65 -12.08
CA PRO A 218 33.60 4.75 -13.02
C PRO A 218 34.86 4.74 -13.90
N SER A 219 34.84 3.97 -14.99
CA SER A 219 35.89 4.09 -16.02
C SER A 219 35.45 3.49 -17.36
N HIS A 220 34.83 4.32 -18.20
CA HIS A 220 35.51 4.79 -19.41
C HIS A 220 34.74 5.93 -20.06
N VAL A 221 35.35 7.12 -19.98
CA VAL A 221 35.20 8.17 -20.97
C VAL A 221 36.05 7.75 -22.17
N THR A 222 35.43 7.73 -23.34
CA THR A 222 35.96 8.31 -24.59
C THR A 222 34.80 8.52 -25.54
#